data_AF-A0A1S8AAA9-F1
#
_entry.id   AF-A0A1S8AAA9-F1
#
_cell.length_a   1.000
_cell.length_b   1.000
_cell.length_c   1.000
_cell.angle_alpha   90.00
_cell.angle_beta   90.00
_cell.angle_gamma   90.00
#
_symmetry.space_group_name_H-M   'P 1'
#
loop_
_entity.id
_entity.type
_entity.pdbx_description
1 polymer ?
#
loop_
_entity_poly.entity_id
_entity_poly.type
_entity_poly.pdbx_seq_one_letter_code
_entity_poly.pdbx_strand_id
1 'polypeptide(L)'
;MAAAAKSQSFIPIIERIDAFPYIQNDPTQYKEFIKSFYYFMIEDYAKPFGYVHVNRVQATTWPPYWRFNHTARTLTLTGTDSLESRTALLRDTLYSAHLEGKIKSLRKWSEETFSVYGRDNERFMDIPMIGAGFYGVVCTGVSLIAWTGAAGHRRY
;
A
#
# COMPACT_ATOMS: atom_id res chain seq x y z
N MET A 1 -11.20 12.13 47.38
CA MET A 1 -11.52 12.79 46.09
C MET A 1 -10.95 11.91 44.98
N ALA A 2 -11.81 11.32 44.13
CA ALA A 2 -11.35 10.51 43.00
C ALA A 2 -10.89 11.44 41.87
N ALA A 3 -9.68 11.21 41.35
CA ALA A 3 -9.15 11.95 40.22
C ALA A 3 -10.00 11.67 38.97
N ALA A 4 -10.47 12.73 38.32
CA ALA A 4 -11.15 12.62 37.03
C ALA A 4 -10.20 11.99 36.00
N ALA A 5 -10.61 10.89 35.38
CA ALA A 5 -9.88 10.28 34.29
C ALA A 5 -9.79 11.28 33.12
N LYS A 6 -8.57 11.63 32.69
CA LYS A 6 -8.36 12.43 31.47
C LYS A 6 -8.95 11.66 30.28
N SER A 7 -10.00 12.20 29.66
CA SER A 7 -10.49 11.69 28.39
C SER A 7 -9.42 11.90 27.33
N GLN A 8 -8.78 10.84 26.86
CA GLN A 8 -7.90 10.91 25.69
C GLN A 8 -8.79 10.99 24.44
N SER A 9 -8.58 12.03 23.63
CA SER A 9 -9.24 12.14 22.33
C SER A 9 -8.67 11.11 21.37
N PHE A 10 -9.52 10.52 20.50
CA PHE A 10 -9.07 9.66 19.41
C PHE A 10 -8.52 10.45 18.21
N ILE A 11 -8.73 11.77 18.17
CA ILE A 11 -8.27 12.64 17.07
C ILE A 11 -6.78 12.46 16.75
N PRO A 12 -5.84 12.49 17.74
CA PRO A 12 -4.42 12.32 17.44
C PRO A 12 -4.06 10.96 16.83
N ILE A 13 -4.89 9.93 17.07
CA ILE A 13 -4.69 8.60 16.45
C ILE A 13 -5.11 8.66 14.98
N ILE A 14 -6.26 9.26 14.69
CA ILE A 14 -6.77 9.42 13.32
C ILE A 14 -5.79 10.26 12.50
N GLU A 15 -5.36 11.41 13.02
CA GLU A 15 -4.41 12.30 12.35
C GLU A 15 -3.07 11.61 12.03
N ARG A 16 -2.64 10.67 12.87
CA ARG A 16 -1.42 9.89 12.64
C ARG A 16 -1.61 8.81 11.58
N ILE A 17 -2.77 8.15 11.54
CA ILE A 17 -3.07 7.06 10.59
C ILE A 17 -3.37 7.64 9.21
N ASP A 18 -4.11 8.74 9.14
CA ASP A 18 -4.53 9.41 7.92
C ASP A 18 -3.69 10.67 7.63
N ALA A 19 -2.37 10.50 7.72
CA ALA A 19 -1.42 11.60 7.54
C ALA A 19 -1.08 11.89 6.07
N PHE A 20 -1.66 11.14 5.12
CA PHE A 20 -1.41 11.36 3.69
C PHE A 20 -2.09 12.66 3.24
N PRO A 21 -1.39 13.59 2.57
CA PRO A 21 -1.98 14.87 2.23
C PRO A 21 -3.07 14.71 1.17
N TYR A 22 -4.17 15.45 1.36
CA TYR A 22 -5.27 15.52 0.40
C TYR A 22 -5.11 16.75 -0.49
N ILE A 23 -5.20 16.56 -1.81
CA ILE A 23 -5.07 17.65 -2.78
C ILE A 23 -6.12 18.75 -2.56
N GLN A 24 -7.29 18.41 -2.01
CA GLN A 24 -8.38 19.34 -1.73
C GLN A 24 -8.07 20.27 -0.55
N ASN A 25 -7.23 19.83 0.39
CA ASN A 25 -6.92 20.58 1.62
C ASN A 25 -5.78 21.58 1.37
N ASP A 26 -4.68 21.11 0.77
CA ASP A 26 -3.54 21.94 0.39
C ASP A 26 -2.90 21.38 -0.90
N PRO A 27 -3.23 21.94 -2.07
CA PRO A 27 -2.66 21.51 -3.34
C PRO A 27 -1.13 21.67 -3.42
N THR A 28 -0.56 22.64 -2.71
CA THR A 28 0.89 22.91 -2.73
C THR A 28 1.62 21.85 -1.93
N GLN A 29 1.18 21.61 -0.69
CA GLN A 29 1.72 20.54 0.15
C GLN A 29 1.59 19.17 -0.53
N TYR A 30 0.43 18.87 -1.14
CA TYR A 30 0.22 17.63 -1.89
C TYR A 30 1.24 17.46 -3.03
N LYS A 31 1.41 18.51 -3.85
CA LYS A 31 2.35 18.48 -4.99
C LYS A 31 3.79 18.33 -4.55
N GLU A 32 4.19 18.92 -3.42
CA GLU A 32 5.52 18.72 -2.87
C GLU A 32 5.70 17.30 -2.33
N PHE A 33 4.71 16.79 -1.58
CA PHE A 33 4.76 15.45 -1.00
C PHE A 33 4.86 14.36 -2.07
N ILE A 34 4.07 14.46 -3.15
CA ILE A 34 4.03 13.43 -4.20
C ILE A 34 5.32 13.38 -5.04
N LYS A 35 6.20 14.39 -4.97
CA LYS A 35 7.52 14.35 -5.64
C LYS A 35 8.42 13.26 -5.08
N SER A 36 8.20 12.84 -3.83
CA SER A 36 8.95 11.76 -3.17
C SER A 36 8.51 10.36 -3.59
N PHE A 37 7.62 10.25 -4.58
CA PHE A 37 7.06 8.98 -5.05
C PHE A 37 7.15 8.83 -6.57
N TYR A 38 7.28 7.57 -6.99
CA TYR A 38 6.99 7.12 -8.35
C TYR A 38 5.58 6.55 -8.39
N TYR A 39 4.86 6.82 -9.48
CA TYR A 39 3.61 6.17 -9.81
C TYR A 39 3.89 4.73 -10.23
N PHE A 40 3.28 3.76 -9.55
CA PHE A 40 3.32 2.36 -9.95
C PHE A 40 2.28 2.12 -11.04
N MET A 41 2.77 1.82 -12.24
CA MET A 41 1.99 1.63 -13.46
C MET A 41 2.10 0.19 -13.96
N ILE A 42 1.10 -0.23 -14.72
CA ILE A 42 1.14 -1.46 -15.52
C ILE A 42 1.07 -1.04 -16.98
N GLU A 43 1.81 -1.72 -17.85
CA GLU A 43 1.75 -1.51 -19.30
C GLU A 43 0.30 -1.61 -19.81
N ASP A 44 -0.04 -0.73 -20.75
CA ASP A 44 -1.38 -0.56 -21.32
C ASP A 44 -2.52 -0.21 -20.34
N TYR A 45 -2.19 0.09 -19.08
CA TYR A 45 -3.15 0.58 -18.09
C TYR A 45 -2.94 2.05 -17.77
N ALA A 46 -3.93 2.90 -18.08
CA ALA A 46 -3.78 4.36 -18.07
C ALA A 46 -3.64 5.00 -16.67
N LYS A 47 -3.95 4.27 -15.60
CA LYS A 47 -3.98 4.81 -14.22
C LYS A 47 -2.94 4.12 -13.33
N PRO A 48 -2.41 4.82 -12.31
CA PRO A 48 -1.55 4.16 -11.33
C PRO A 48 -2.34 3.19 -10.45
N PHE A 49 -1.70 2.08 -10.09
CA PHE A 49 -2.19 1.14 -9.08
C PHE A 49 -1.69 1.48 -7.66
N GLY A 50 -0.66 2.32 -7.55
CA GLY A 50 -0.09 2.72 -6.28
C GLY A 50 1.09 3.67 -6.41
N TYR A 51 1.88 3.75 -5.35
CA TYR A 51 3.01 4.66 -5.21
C TYR A 51 4.22 3.99 -4.56
N VAL A 52 5.40 4.18 -5.14
CA VAL A 52 6.67 3.69 -4.59
C VAL A 52 7.53 4.87 -4.18
N HIS A 53 7.91 4.94 -2.91
CA HIS A 53 8.77 6.01 -2.40
C HIS A 53 10.17 5.96 -3.06
N VAL A 54 10.78 7.11 -3.35
CA VAL A 54 12.09 7.21 -4.03
C VAL A 54 13.19 6.38 -3.35
N ASN A 55 13.25 6.38 -2.02
CA ASN A 55 14.21 5.56 -1.26
C ASN A 55 14.07 4.06 -1.55
N ARG A 56 12.86 3.57 -1.80
CA ARG A 56 12.63 2.16 -2.15
C ARG A 56 13.04 1.88 -3.58
N VAL A 57 12.76 2.81 -4.49
CA VAL A 57 13.24 2.73 -5.88
C VAL A 57 14.76 2.62 -5.92
N GLN A 58 15.47 3.44 -5.15
CA GLN A 58 16.93 3.43 -5.07
C GLN A 58 17.50 2.18 -4.37
N ALA A 59 16.78 1.63 -3.41
CA ALA A 59 17.22 0.47 -2.63
C ALA A 59 16.94 -0.88 -3.30
N THR A 60 16.23 -0.90 -4.44
CA THR A 60 15.80 -2.11 -5.13
C THR A 60 16.59 -2.31 -6.41
N THR A 61 17.11 -3.51 -6.65
CA THR A 61 17.59 -3.89 -7.98
C THR A 61 16.38 -4.29 -8.81
N TRP A 62 16.11 -3.54 -9.88
CA TRP A 62 14.93 -3.75 -10.70
C TRP A 62 15.21 -4.71 -11.87
N PRO A 63 14.40 -5.77 -12.04
CA PRO A 63 14.49 -6.65 -13.20
C PRO A 63 14.23 -5.92 -14.54
N PRO A 64 14.63 -6.50 -15.69
CA PRO A 64 14.57 -5.82 -16.99
C PRO A 64 13.15 -5.56 -17.51
N TYR A 65 12.14 -6.20 -16.94
CA TYR A 65 10.72 -6.00 -17.25
C TYR A 65 10.09 -4.81 -16.51
N TRP A 66 10.92 -3.90 -15.99
CA TRP A 66 10.49 -2.62 -15.43
C TRP A 66 10.98 -1.45 -16.29
N ARG A 67 10.06 -0.57 -16.67
CA ARG A 67 10.33 0.65 -17.42
C ARG A 67 10.23 1.88 -16.52
N PHE A 68 11.33 2.62 -16.43
CA PHE A 68 11.43 3.88 -15.70
C PHE A 68 11.20 5.08 -16.62
N ASN A 69 10.44 6.05 -16.13
CA ASN A 69 10.46 7.42 -16.65
C ASN A 69 10.65 8.37 -15.48
N HIS A 70 11.88 8.88 -15.32
CA HIS A 70 12.22 9.76 -14.21
C HIS A 70 11.56 11.15 -14.32
N THR A 71 11.33 11.62 -15.54
CA THR A 71 10.66 12.91 -15.79
C THR A 71 9.19 12.85 -15.38
N ALA A 72 8.48 11.79 -15.79
CA ALA A 72 7.09 11.56 -15.41
C ALA A 72 6.94 10.92 -14.02
N ARG A 73 8.05 10.49 -13.41
CA ARG A 73 8.12 9.69 -12.17
C ARG A 73 7.23 8.45 -12.23
N THR A 74 7.31 7.68 -13.31
CA THR A 74 6.58 6.41 -13.44
C THR A 74 7.51 5.22 -13.37
N LEU A 75 7.07 4.20 -12.66
CA LEU A 75 7.65 2.87 -12.60
C LEU A 75 6.62 1.91 -13.21
N THR A 76 6.89 1.41 -14.41
CA THR A 76 5.92 0.60 -15.17
C THR A 76 6.35 -0.84 -15.25
N LEU A 77 5.49 -1.78 -14.84
CA LEU A 77 5.68 -3.19 -15.10
C LEU A 77 5.28 -3.50 -16.55
N THR A 78 6.18 -4.11 -17.32
CA THR A 78 6.00 -4.42 -18.76
C THR A 78 5.96 -5.92 -19.01
N GLY A 79 5.48 -6.34 -20.19
CA GLY A 79 5.43 -7.77 -20.57
C GLY A 79 4.35 -8.54 -19.83
N THR A 80 3.19 -7.92 -19.63
CA THR A 80 2.14 -8.38 -18.73
C THR A 80 0.86 -8.82 -19.46
N ASP A 81 0.90 -9.99 -20.09
CA ASP A 81 -0.22 -10.45 -20.92
C ASP A 81 -1.43 -10.99 -20.13
N SER A 82 -1.27 -11.33 -18.84
CA SER A 82 -2.31 -11.95 -18.02
C SER A 82 -2.19 -11.57 -16.53
N LEU A 83 -3.21 -11.94 -15.74
CA LEU A 83 -3.18 -11.79 -14.28
C LEU A 83 -2.01 -12.55 -13.67
N GLU A 84 -1.78 -13.77 -14.16
CA GLU A 84 -0.76 -14.69 -13.69
C GLU A 84 0.64 -14.14 -14.00
N SER A 85 0.85 -13.58 -15.21
CA SER A 85 2.14 -12.99 -15.57
C SER A 85 2.44 -11.74 -14.74
N ARG A 86 1.45 -10.85 -14.52
CA ARG A 86 1.59 -9.70 -13.61
C ARG A 86 1.98 -10.13 -12.20
N THR A 87 1.26 -11.11 -11.67
CA THR A 87 1.46 -11.64 -10.32
C THR A 87 2.85 -12.27 -10.18
N ALA A 88 3.28 -13.06 -11.17
CA ALA A 88 4.58 -13.71 -11.17
C ALA A 88 5.73 -12.70 -11.22
N LEU A 89 5.67 -11.70 -12.11
CA LEU A 89 6.71 -10.68 -12.25
C LEU A 89 6.82 -9.78 -11.00
N LEU A 90 5.68 -9.40 -10.40
CA LEU A 90 5.70 -8.66 -9.13
C LEU A 90 6.30 -9.47 -7.99
N ARG A 91 5.90 -10.74 -7.89
CA ARG A 91 6.43 -11.66 -6.88
C ARG A 91 7.93 -11.84 -7.04
N ASP A 92 8.42 -12.05 -8.26
CA ASP A 92 9.83 -12.20 -8.57
C ASP A 92 10.65 -10.97 -8.15
N THR A 93 10.16 -9.78 -8.47
CA THR A 93 10.77 -8.51 -8.04
C THR A 93 10.82 -8.39 -6.51
N LEU A 94 9.70 -8.65 -5.83
CA LEU A 94 9.62 -8.57 -4.36
C LEU A 94 10.48 -9.63 -3.67
N TYR A 95 10.54 -10.84 -4.21
CA TYR A 95 11.32 -11.93 -3.66
C TYR A 95 12.82 -11.64 -3.80
N SER A 96 13.24 -11.14 -4.96
CA SER A 96 14.62 -10.66 -5.16
C SER A 96 14.98 -9.55 -4.17
N ALA A 97 14.11 -8.55 -3.99
CA ALA A 97 14.31 -7.48 -3.01
C ALA A 97 14.31 -7.99 -1.55
N HIS A 98 13.53 -9.02 -1.25
CA HIS A 98 13.54 -9.71 0.04
C HIS A 98 14.91 -10.38 0.29
N LEU A 99 15.42 -11.14 -0.68
CA LEU A 99 16.72 -11.81 -0.59
C LEU A 99 17.88 -10.82 -0.41
N GLU A 100 17.81 -9.64 -1.03
CA GLU A 100 18.80 -8.58 -0.83
C GLU A 100 18.82 -8.00 0.60
N GLY A 101 17.70 -8.07 1.34
CA GLY A 101 17.61 -7.67 2.74
C GLY A 101 17.77 -6.16 3.03
N LYS A 102 17.94 -5.32 2.00
CA LYS A 102 18.14 -3.86 2.09
C LYS A 102 16.92 -3.13 2.63
N ILE A 103 15.71 -3.62 2.32
CA ILE A 103 14.45 -2.98 2.70
C ILE A 103 13.86 -3.70 3.91
N LYS A 104 13.83 -3.02 5.07
CA LYS A 104 13.38 -3.59 6.35
C LYS A 104 11.97 -4.22 6.27
N SER A 105 11.03 -3.59 5.58
CA SER A 105 9.65 -4.08 5.47
C SER A 105 9.51 -5.37 4.66
N LEU A 106 10.49 -5.72 3.82
CA LEU A 106 10.45 -6.94 3.00
C LEU A 106 11.17 -8.12 3.65
N ARG A 107 11.82 -7.95 4.81
CA ARG A 107 12.65 -9.01 5.43
C ARG A 107 11.88 -10.23 5.94
N LYS A 108 10.60 -10.09 6.27
CA LYS A 108 9.75 -11.19 6.75
C LYS A 108 8.85 -11.64 5.61
N TRP A 109 9.32 -12.57 4.78
CA TRP A 109 8.54 -13.06 3.65
C TRP A 109 7.26 -13.77 4.11
N SER A 110 6.18 -13.60 3.36
CA SER A 110 4.91 -14.32 3.53
C SER A 110 4.40 -14.74 2.17
N GLU A 111 3.84 -15.95 2.12
CA GLU A 111 3.16 -16.49 0.94
C GLU A 111 1.72 -15.99 0.81
N GLU A 112 1.19 -15.32 1.84
CA GLU A 112 -0.12 -14.69 1.80
C GLU A 112 -0.14 -13.55 0.77
N THR A 113 -1.20 -13.52 -0.04
CA THR A 113 -1.37 -12.52 -1.09
C THR A 113 -2.65 -11.72 -0.91
N PHE A 114 -2.62 -10.48 -1.38
CA PHE A 114 -3.80 -9.64 -1.57
C PHE A 114 -4.12 -9.52 -3.05
N SER A 115 -5.41 -9.60 -3.37
CA SER A 115 -5.89 -9.27 -4.70
C SER A 115 -5.94 -7.76 -4.89
N VAL A 116 -5.34 -7.30 -5.98
CA VAL A 116 -5.38 -5.91 -6.42
C VAL A 116 -6.41 -5.81 -7.53
N TYR A 117 -7.37 -4.92 -7.33
CA TYR A 117 -8.50 -4.74 -8.23
C TYR A 117 -8.28 -3.56 -9.17
N GLY A 118 -8.74 -3.71 -10.41
CA GLY A 118 -8.78 -2.65 -11.41
C GLY A 118 -10.02 -1.76 -11.26
N ARG A 119 -10.27 -0.95 -12.28
CA ARG A 119 -11.32 0.08 -12.26
C ARG A 119 -12.73 -0.49 -12.16
N ASP A 120 -12.97 -1.64 -12.78
CA ASP A 120 -14.28 -2.26 -12.90
C ASP A 120 -14.47 -3.37 -11.85
N ASN A 121 -13.70 -3.28 -10.76
CA ASN A 121 -13.65 -4.25 -9.66
C ASN A 121 -13.25 -5.66 -10.13
N GLU A 122 -12.56 -5.74 -11.27
CA GLU A 122 -11.94 -6.95 -11.77
C GLU A 122 -10.66 -7.24 -11.00
N ARG A 123 -10.44 -8.49 -10.59
CA ARG A 123 -9.17 -8.92 -10.03
C ARG A 123 -8.11 -8.76 -11.13
N PHE A 124 -7.17 -7.86 -10.92
CA PHE A 124 -6.21 -7.47 -11.95
C PHE A 124 -4.87 -8.23 -11.80
N MET A 125 -4.43 -8.41 -10.56
CA MET A 125 -3.22 -9.14 -10.16
C MET A 125 -3.30 -9.48 -8.68
N ASP A 126 -2.44 -10.39 -8.21
CA ASP A 126 -2.19 -10.58 -6.78
C ASP A 126 -0.80 -10.09 -6.40
N ILE A 127 -0.66 -9.71 -5.14
CA ILE A 127 0.61 -9.25 -4.59
C ILE A 127 0.86 -9.89 -3.24
N PRO A 128 2.09 -10.36 -2.93
CA PRO A 128 2.45 -10.75 -1.57
C PRO A 128 2.10 -9.63 -0.58
N MET A 129 1.51 -9.98 0.58
CA MET A 129 1.04 -9.00 1.57
C MET A 129 2.14 -8.00 1.96
N ILE A 130 3.39 -8.44 2.04
CA ILE A 130 4.55 -7.60 2.38
C ILE A 130 4.84 -6.54 1.30
N GLY A 131 4.44 -6.83 0.05
CA GLY A 131 4.62 -5.98 -1.11
C GLY A 131 3.55 -4.91 -1.22
N ALA A 132 2.39 -5.09 -0.59
CA ALA A 132 1.31 -4.11 -0.61
C ALA A 132 1.78 -2.73 -0.12
N GLY A 133 2.38 -2.71 1.07
CA GLY A 133 2.95 -1.50 1.64
C GLY A 133 4.16 -0.98 0.86
N PHE A 134 4.87 -1.83 0.09
CA PHE A 134 6.01 -1.45 -0.76
C PHE A 134 5.56 -0.67 -1.99
N TYR A 135 4.53 -1.16 -2.69
CA TYR A 135 3.96 -0.55 -3.89
C TYR A 135 2.85 0.45 -3.63
N GLY A 136 2.41 0.62 -2.37
CA GLY A 136 1.37 1.58 -2.00
C GLY A 136 0.06 1.30 -2.74
N VAL A 137 -0.24 0.02 -2.98
CA VAL A 137 -1.48 -0.40 -3.64
C VAL A 137 -2.64 -0.38 -2.66
N VAL A 138 -3.84 -0.11 -3.17
CA VAL A 138 -5.07 -0.22 -2.38
C VAL A 138 -5.28 -1.69 -2.00
N CYS A 139 -5.45 -1.93 -0.70
CA CYS A 139 -5.72 -3.25 -0.15
C CYS A 139 -7.09 -3.26 0.53
N THR A 140 -7.80 -4.37 0.39
CA THR A 140 -9.09 -4.60 1.03
C THR A 140 -8.93 -5.59 2.18
N GLY A 141 -9.64 -5.36 3.28
CA GLY A 141 -9.67 -6.27 4.42
C GLY A 141 -11.05 -6.29 5.06
N VAL A 142 -11.35 -7.36 5.79
CA VAL A 142 -12.61 -7.50 6.55
C VAL A 142 -12.29 -7.38 8.03
N SER A 143 -13.06 -6.54 8.73
CA SER A 143 -13.01 -6.42 10.19
C SER A 143 -14.36 -6.85 10.76
N LEU A 144 -14.36 -7.89 11.61
CA LEU A 144 -15.56 -8.36 12.30
C LEU A 144 -15.52 -7.90 13.76
N ILE A 145 -16.53 -7.14 14.17
CA ILE A 145 -16.77 -6.83 15.59
C ILE A 145 -17.89 -7.75 16.06
N ALA A 146 -17.52 -8.78 16.82
CA ALA A 146 -18.47 -9.69 17.45
C ALA A 146 -18.70 -9.27 18.90
N TRP A 147 -19.97 -9.23 19.33
CA TRP A 147 -20.35 -8.93 20.72
C TRP A 147 -21.46 -9.88 21.16
N THR A 148 -21.33 -10.41 22.37
CA THR A 148 -22.38 -11.17 23.05
C THR A 148 -22.88 -10.36 24.24
N GLY A 149 -24.11 -9.88 24.20
CA GLY A 149 -24.74 -9.28 25.36
C GLY A 149 -25.17 -10.35 26.37
N ALA A 150 -24.47 -10.44 27.51
CA ALA A 150 -25.08 -10.70 28.82
C ALA A 150 -24.01 -10.92 29.91
N ALA A 151 -23.79 -9.90 30.73
CA ALA A 151 -23.61 -10.05 32.18
C ALA A 151 -24.12 -8.77 32.86
N GLY A 152 -25.43 -8.73 33.13
CA GLY A 152 -26.03 -7.76 34.05
C GLY A 152 -26.54 -6.45 33.46
N HIS A 153 -27.58 -6.50 32.61
CA HIS A 153 -28.52 -5.38 32.55
C HIS A 153 -29.05 -5.15 33.97
N ARG A 154 -28.54 -4.11 34.65
CA ARG A 154 -29.13 -3.57 35.87
C ARG A 154 -30.56 -3.17 35.55
N ARG A 155 -31.52 -3.89 36.15
CA ARG A 155 -32.91 -3.44 36.24
C ARG A 155 -32.89 -2.18 37.12
N TYR A 156 -33.31 -1.06 36.54
CA TYR A 156 -33.67 0.14 37.29
C TYR A 156 -34.95 -0.12 38.07
#